data_AF-A0A8D8Y8K7-F1
#
_entry.id   AF-A0A8D8Y8K7-F1
#
_cell.length_a   1.000
_cell.length_b   1.000
_cell.length_c   1.000
_cell.angle_alpha   90.00
_cell.angle_beta   90.00
_cell.angle_gamma   90.00
#
_symmetry.space_group_name_H-M   'P 1'
#
loop_
_entity.id
_entity.type
_entity.pdbx_description
1 polymer ?
#
loop_
_entity_poly.entity_id
_entity_poly.type
_entity_poly.pdbx_seq_one_letter_code
_entity_poly.pdbx_strand_id
1 'polypeptide(L)'
;MSDSIKMRKARSVQPPCAESCKFRCFEKFTKKRRQAIFREFWDLGNLEDQRFFIAINLDQVIPTYRYSKSKRAFNHAYHLTNTVGEKERVCKEFFCNTLDISTKMIENIKRRMANPDFTFEDFRGKHLRQ
;
A
#
# COMPACT_ATOMS: atom_id res chain seq x y z
N MET A 1 -11.74 9.93 31.44
CA MET A 1 -11.89 10.51 30.10
C MET A 1 -12.29 9.37 29.18
N SER A 2 -13.51 9.41 28.64
CA SER A 2 -14.13 8.33 27.87
C SER A 2 -13.56 8.28 26.46
N ASP A 3 -12.79 7.23 26.14
CA ASP A 3 -12.38 6.93 24.77
C ASP A 3 -13.62 6.54 23.95
N SER A 4 -14.12 7.47 23.14
CA SER A 4 -15.20 7.22 22.20
C SER A 4 -14.79 6.12 21.21
N ILE A 5 -15.44 4.96 21.28
CA ILE A 5 -15.31 3.89 20.31
C ILE A 5 -15.77 4.42 18.94
N LYS A 6 -14.82 4.87 18.11
CA LYS A 6 -15.12 5.26 16.73
C LYS A 6 -15.50 4.02 15.94
N MET A 7 -16.80 3.83 15.68
CA MET A 7 -17.29 2.84 14.73
C MET A 7 -16.62 3.08 13.37
N ARG A 8 -15.77 2.15 12.95
CA ARG A 8 -15.17 2.17 11.61
C ARG A 8 -16.10 1.41 10.67
N LYS A 9 -16.39 2.01 9.50
CA LYS A 9 -17.11 1.30 8.44
C LYS A 9 -16.36 0.02 8.09
N ALA A 10 -17.13 -1.02 7.77
CA ALA A 10 -16.57 -2.25 7.22
C ALA A 10 -15.76 -1.94 5.95
N ARG A 11 -14.62 -2.60 5.83
CA ARG A 11 -13.72 -2.38 4.70
C ARG A 11 -14.36 -2.88 3.42
N SER A 12 -14.17 -2.13 2.35
CA SER A 12 -14.70 -2.51 1.03
C SER A 12 -13.89 -1.88 -0.09
N VAL A 13 -13.89 -2.52 -1.26
CA VAL A 13 -13.28 -1.95 -2.46
C VAL A 13 -13.96 -0.62 -2.78
N GLN A 14 -13.19 0.46 -2.73
CA GLN A 14 -13.66 1.81 -3.04
C GLN A 14 -13.76 2.04 -4.56
N PRO A 15 -14.40 3.12 -5.03
CA PRO A 15 -14.37 3.50 -6.44
C PRO A 15 -12.93 3.51 -7.00
N PRO A 16 -12.72 3.12 -8.27
CA PRO A 16 -11.40 3.18 -8.88
C PRO A 16 -10.90 4.63 -8.96
N CYS A 17 -9.66 4.83 -9.39
CA CYS A 17 -9.19 6.16 -9.77
C CYS A 17 -9.96 6.68 -11.00
N ALA A 18 -9.84 7.99 -11.26
CA ALA A 18 -10.47 8.63 -12.41
C ALA A 18 -10.10 7.97 -13.75
N GLU A 19 -11.02 8.02 -14.72
CA GLU A 19 -10.80 7.48 -16.07
C GLU A 19 -9.64 8.18 -16.81
N SER A 20 -9.38 9.45 -16.49
CA SER A 20 -8.22 10.21 -16.98
C SER A 20 -6.88 9.78 -16.39
N CYS A 21 -6.84 8.68 -15.62
CA CYS A 21 -5.62 8.17 -15.02
C CYS A 21 -4.58 7.85 -16.10
N LYS A 22 -3.39 8.48 -15.98
CA LYS A 22 -2.22 8.22 -16.84
C LYS A 22 -1.85 6.73 -16.96
N PHE A 23 -2.11 5.94 -15.92
CA PHE A 23 -1.80 4.51 -15.90
C PHE A 23 -2.95 3.62 -16.40
N ARG A 24 -4.08 4.21 -16.82
CA ARG A 24 -5.26 3.51 -17.34
C ARG A 24 -5.70 2.33 -16.48
N CYS A 25 -5.66 2.51 -15.15
CA CYS A 25 -5.92 1.41 -14.21
C CYS A 25 -7.33 0.82 -14.38
N PHE A 26 -8.30 1.62 -14.82
CA PHE A 26 -9.66 1.19 -15.10
C PHE A 26 -9.72 0.14 -16.23
N GLU A 27 -8.96 0.31 -17.30
CA GLU A 27 -8.91 -0.61 -18.44
C GLU A 27 -8.22 -1.93 -18.07
N LYS A 28 -7.22 -1.87 -17.19
CA LYS A 28 -6.37 -3.01 -16.82
C LYS A 28 -6.98 -3.94 -15.77
N PHE A 29 -7.91 -3.43 -14.95
CA PHE A 29 -8.44 -4.15 -13.80
C PHE A 29 -9.96 -4.16 -13.78
N THR A 30 -10.52 -5.35 -13.94
CA THR A 30 -11.96 -5.56 -13.78
C THR A 30 -12.39 -5.42 -12.32
N LYS A 31 -13.66 -5.07 -12.08
CA LYS A 31 -14.26 -5.05 -10.73
C LYS A 31 -14.06 -6.37 -9.98
N LYS A 32 -14.22 -7.51 -10.67
CA LYS A 32 -14.01 -8.85 -10.12
C LYS A 32 -12.56 -9.04 -9.67
N ARG A 33 -11.57 -8.61 -10.47
CA ARG A 33 -10.16 -8.72 -10.09
C ARG A 33 -9.82 -7.84 -8.89
N ARG A 34 -10.32 -6.60 -8.85
CA ARG A 34 -10.15 -5.71 -7.69
C ARG A 34 -10.71 -6.33 -6.41
N GLN A 35 -11.87 -6.97 -6.50
CA GLN A 35 -12.48 -7.67 -5.37
C GLN A 35 -11.67 -8.90 -4.93
N ALA A 36 -11.07 -9.64 -5.86
CA ALA A 36 -10.18 -10.76 -5.55
C ALA A 36 -8.93 -10.27 -4.83
N ILE A 37 -8.25 -9.24 -5.34
CA ILE A 37 -7.08 -8.63 -4.70
C ILE A 37 -7.40 -8.14 -3.29
N PHE A 38 -8.56 -7.49 -3.11
CA PHE A 38 -9.00 -7.03 -1.80
C PHE A 38 -9.14 -8.20 -0.81
N ARG A 39 -9.76 -9.30 -1.25
CA ARG A 39 -9.89 -10.50 -0.41
C ARG A 39 -8.53 -11.12 -0.12
N GLU A 40 -7.72 -11.37 -1.16
CA GLU A 40 -6.34 -11.86 -1.04
C GLU A 40 -5.54 -11.07 0.01
N PHE A 41 -5.69 -9.74 0.06
CA PHE A 41 -5.01 -8.89 1.02
C PHE A 41 -5.59 -8.95 2.44
N TRP A 42 -6.91 -8.89 2.59
CA TRP A 42 -7.55 -8.88 3.92
C TRP A 42 -7.63 -10.26 4.57
N ASP A 43 -7.67 -11.32 3.76
CA ASP A 43 -7.67 -12.72 4.20
C ASP A 43 -6.31 -13.14 4.79
N LEU A 44 -5.23 -12.36 4.58
CA LEU A 44 -3.95 -12.55 5.27
C LEU A 44 -4.11 -12.47 6.80
N GLY A 45 -5.11 -11.74 7.30
CA GLY A 45 -5.53 -11.75 8.71
C GLY A 45 -4.60 -11.05 9.70
N ASN A 46 -3.28 -11.02 9.46
CA ASN A 46 -2.31 -10.34 10.31
C ASN A 46 -1.74 -9.06 9.65
N LEU A 47 -1.22 -8.16 10.48
CA LEU A 47 -0.72 -6.86 10.04
C LEU A 47 0.64 -6.97 9.31
N GLU A 48 1.42 -8.00 9.64
CA GLU A 48 2.79 -8.17 9.16
C GLU A 48 2.79 -8.62 7.70
N ASP A 49 1.98 -9.63 7.37
CA ASP A 49 1.76 -10.11 6.00
C ASP A 49 1.11 -9.04 5.14
N GLN A 50 0.17 -8.25 5.69
CA GLN A 50 -0.38 -7.10 4.99
C GLN A 50 0.69 -6.04 4.67
N ARG A 51 1.59 -5.74 5.62
CA ARG A 51 2.69 -4.80 5.37
C ARG A 51 3.67 -5.36 4.35
N PHE A 52 3.98 -6.64 4.43
CA PHE A 52 4.83 -7.35 3.47
C PHE A 52 4.22 -7.33 2.08
N PHE A 53 2.92 -7.65 1.95
CA PHE A 53 2.18 -7.57 0.69
C PHE A 53 2.28 -6.18 0.06
N ILE A 54 2.12 -5.12 0.85
CA ILE A 54 2.29 -3.75 0.35
C ILE A 54 3.74 -3.51 -0.09
N ALA A 55 4.72 -3.93 0.71
CA ALA A 55 6.13 -3.71 0.43
C ALA A 55 6.60 -4.38 -0.86
N ILE A 56 6.24 -5.64 -1.12
CA ILE A 56 6.61 -6.36 -2.35
C ILE A 56 5.90 -5.83 -3.61
N ASN A 57 4.90 -4.98 -3.44
CA ASN A 57 4.16 -4.31 -4.50
C ASN A 57 4.54 -2.82 -4.64
N LEU A 58 5.61 -2.40 -3.96
CA LEU A 58 6.20 -1.06 -4.07
C LEU A 58 7.61 -1.17 -4.66
N ASP A 59 7.86 -0.46 -5.75
CA ASP A 59 9.20 -0.33 -6.31
C ASP A 59 9.71 1.09 -6.20
N GLN A 60 10.91 1.26 -5.66
CA GLN A 60 11.55 2.56 -5.59
C GLN A 60 11.92 3.04 -7.00
N VAL A 61 11.44 4.21 -7.39
CA VAL A 61 11.74 4.83 -8.67
C VAL A 61 13.03 5.62 -8.53
N ILE A 62 14.11 5.10 -9.12
CA ILE A 62 15.41 5.75 -9.20
C ILE A 62 15.41 6.66 -10.45
N PRO A 63 15.41 8.00 -10.30
CA PRO A 63 15.52 8.90 -11.44
C PRO A 63 16.92 8.81 -12.05
N THR A 64 16.97 8.96 -13.38
CA THR A 64 18.23 8.99 -14.15
C THR A 64 19.11 10.18 -13.79
N TYR A 65 18.51 11.30 -13.37
CA TYR A 65 19.22 12.49 -12.91
C TYR A 65 18.66 12.96 -11.56
N ARG A 66 19.55 13.30 -10.63
CA ARG A 66 19.19 13.88 -9.35
C ARG A 66 20.12 15.05 -9.03
N TYR A 67 19.53 16.20 -8.75
CA TYR A 67 20.28 17.31 -8.17
C TYR A 67 20.90 16.86 -6.84
N SER A 68 22.23 16.98 -6.74
CA SER A 68 23.07 16.47 -5.64
C SER A 68 22.64 16.92 -4.23
N LYS A 69 21.88 18.01 -4.13
CA LYS A 69 21.40 18.58 -2.85
C LYS A 69 19.94 18.23 -2.52
N SER A 70 19.26 17.39 -3.30
CA SER A 70 17.85 17.09 -3.06
C SER A 70 17.64 16.20 -1.82
N LYS A 71 17.10 16.78 -0.75
CA LYS A 71 16.67 16.05 0.47
C LYS A 71 15.36 15.25 0.28
N ARG A 72 14.69 15.37 -0.87
CA ARG A 72 13.41 14.69 -1.12
C ARG A 72 13.63 13.19 -1.28
N ALA A 73 12.85 12.39 -0.57
CA ALA A 73 12.85 10.94 -0.71
C ALA A 73 12.47 10.51 -2.14
N PHE A 74 12.93 9.33 -2.56
CA PHE A 74 12.59 8.76 -3.86
C PHE A 74 11.09 8.46 -3.96
N ASN A 75 10.55 8.65 -5.17
CA ASN A 75 9.19 8.24 -5.47
C ASN A 75 9.11 6.71 -5.52
N HIS A 76 7.91 6.16 -5.37
CA HIS A 76 7.68 4.73 -5.52
C HIS A 76 6.58 4.48 -6.54
N ALA A 77 6.76 3.46 -7.37
CA ALA A 77 5.74 2.88 -8.21
C ALA A 77 4.92 1.89 -7.39
N TYR A 78 3.65 1.74 -7.75
CA TYR A 78 2.70 0.83 -7.12
C TYR A 78 2.32 -0.22 -8.15
N HIS A 79 2.32 -1.48 -7.74
CA HIS A 79 2.00 -2.60 -8.61
C HIS A 79 0.84 -3.41 -8.02
N LEU A 80 0.01 -3.97 -8.90
CA LEU A 80 -0.99 -4.95 -8.55
C LEU A 80 -1.00 -6.05 -9.60
N THR A 81 -1.32 -7.26 -9.18
CA THR A 81 -1.37 -8.41 -10.07
C THR A 81 -2.66 -8.41 -10.90
N ASN A 82 -2.55 -8.39 -12.23
CA ASN A 82 -3.69 -8.41 -13.15
C ASN A 82 -4.40 -9.79 -13.16
N THR A 83 -5.37 -9.99 -14.06
CA THR A 83 -6.10 -11.27 -14.18
C THR A 83 -5.25 -12.43 -14.70
N VAL A 84 -4.15 -12.14 -15.37
CA VAL A 84 -3.22 -13.12 -15.96
C VAL A 84 -2.10 -13.50 -14.98
N GLY A 85 -1.98 -12.78 -13.85
CA GLY A 85 -0.93 -13.03 -12.85
C GLY A 85 0.28 -12.10 -12.99
N GLU A 86 0.25 -11.13 -13.88
CA GLU A 86 1.36 -10.21 -14.13
C GLU A 86 1.26 -8.95 -13.25
N LYS A 87 2.41 -8.45 -12.79
CA LYS A 87 2.46 -7.19 -12.02
C LYS A 87 2.30 -6.00 -12.96
N GLU A 88 1.20 -5.28 -12.78
CA GLU A 88 0.91 -4.07 -13.53
C GLU A 88 1.02 -2.82 -12.67
N ARG A 89 1.64 -1.79 -13.25
CA ARG A 89 1.78 -0.49 -12.59
C ARG A 89 0.44 0.23 -12.50
N VAL A 90 0.11 0.69 -11.31
CA VAL A 90 -1.11 1.44 -10.99
C VAL A 90 -0.78 2.78 -10.32
N CYS A 91 -1.76 3.70 -10.30
CA CYS A 91 -1.62 4.92 -9.53
C CYS A 91 -1.80 4.67 -8.02
N LYS A 92 -1.31 5.60 -7.20
CA LYS A 92 -1.43 5.54 -5.73
C LYS A 92 -2.88 5.42 -5.27
N GLU A 93 -3.77 6.21 -5.89
CA GLU A 93 -5.20 6.23 -5.55
C GLU A 93 -5.86 4.88 -5.83
N PHE A 94 -5.63 4.30 -7.02
CA PHE A 94 -6.19 3.00 -7.38
C PHE A 94 -5.72 1.90 -6.43
N PHE A 95 -4.44 1.92 -6.04
CA PHE A 95 -3.89 0.99 -5.05
C PHE A 95 -4.58 1.13 -3.68
N CYS A 96 -4.67 2.36 -3.16
CA CYS A 96 -5.33 2.63 -1.88
C CYS A 96 -6.81 2.26 -1.89
N ASN A 97 -7.53 2.60 -2.95
CA ASN A 97 -8.95 2.36 -3.09
C ASN A 97 -9.27 0.86 -3.27
N THR A 98 -8.39 0.12 -3.96
CA THR A 98 -8.57 -1.32 -4.15
C THR A 98 -8.31 -2.11 -2.87
N LEU A 99 -7.34 -1.70 -2.05
CA LEU A 99 -7.04 -2.35 -0.77
C LEU A 99 -7.80 -1.76 0.42
N ASP A 100 -8.47 -0.61 0.26
CA ASP A 100 -9.09 0.17 1.32
C ASP A 100 -8.11 0.49 2.48
N ILE A 101 -6.96 1.06 2.09
CA ILE A 101 -5.89 1.45 3.02
C ILE A 101 -5.60 2.94 2.94
N SER A 102 -5.16 3.49 4.06
CA SER A 102 -4.72 4.89 4.12
C SER A 102 -3.32 5.05 3.51
N THR A 103 -3.09 6.22 2.91
CA THR A 103 -1.77 6.62 2.41
C THR A 103 -0.70 6.63 3.51
N LYS A 104 -1.09 6.91 4.76
CA LYS A 104 -0.21 6.88 5.93
C LYS A 104 0.37 5.49 6.20
N MET A 105 -0.40 4.42 5.95
CA MET A 105 0.09 3.04 6.12
C MET A 105 1.26 2.77 5.17
N ILE A 106 1.10 3.17 3.91
CA ILE A 106 2.13 3.07 2.88
C ILE A 106 3.38 3.88 3.25
N GLU A 107 3.21 5.11 3.72
CA GLU A 107 4.32 5.99 4.11
C GLU A 107 5.10 5.44 5.32
N ASN A 108 4.41 4.82 6.28
CA ASN A 108 5.06 4.13 7.40
C ASN A 108 5.89 2.93 6.94
N ILE A 109 5.36 2.14 5.99
CA ILE A 109 6.06 0.99 5.42
C ILE A 109 7.30 1.48 4.66
N LYS A 110 7.18 2.51 3.82
CA LYS A 110 8.33 3.09 3.09
C LYS A 110 9.43 3.60 4.00
N ARG A 111 9.08 4.32 5.08
CA ARG A 111 10.06 4.81 6.06
C ARG A 111 10.80 3.66 6.74
N ARG A 112 10.10 2.56 6.99
CA ARG A 112 10.66 1.36 7.60
C ARG A 112 11.54 0.57 6.62
N MET A 113 11.11 0.38 5.36
CA MET A 113 11.90 -0.26 4.30
C MET A 113 13.21 0.46 3.99
N ALA A 114 13.30 1.77 4.26
CA ALA A 114 14.56 2.50 4.11
C ALA A 114 15.63 2.09 5.14
N ASN A 115 15.26 1.37 6.20
CA ASN A 115 16.19 0.78 7.16
C ASN A 115 16.51 -0.66 6.73
N PRO A 116 17.78 -1.01 6.45
CA PRO A 116 18.16 -2.35 6.00
C PRO A 116 17.90 -3.47 7.02
N ASP A 117 17.87 -3.15 8.32
CA ASP A 117 17.63 -4.14 9.40
C ASP A 117 16.14 -4.31 9.72
N PHE A 118 15.25 -3.81 8.86
CA PHE A 118 13.83 -3.74 9.15
C PHE A 118 13.12 -5.09 8.96
N THR A 119 12.49 -5.59 10.04
CA THR A 119 11.53 -6.69 10.02
C THR A 119 10.10 -6.17 10.09
N PHE A 120 9.15 -6.87 9.47
CA PHE A 120 7.73 -6.48 9.51
C PHE A 120 7.06 -6.70 10.88
N GLU A 121 7.78 -7.34 11.81
CA GLU A 121 7.34 -7.67 13.15
C GLU A 121 6.84 -6.44 13.94
N ASP A 122 5.66 -6.57 14.56
CA ASP A 122 5.05 -5.48 15.33
C ASP A 122 5.38 -5.58 16.83
N PHE A 123 6.37 -4.80 17.27
CA PHE A 123 6.76 -4.72 18.69
C PHE A 123 5.96 -3.70 19.51
N ARG A 124 4.78 -3.25 19.04
CA ARG A 124 3.99 -2.24 19.75
C ARG A 124 3.47 -2.81 21.08
N GLY A 125 3.60 -2.05 22.17
CA GLY A 125 3.15 -2.45 23.50
C GLY A 125 4.18 -3.23 24.33
N LYS A 126 5.34 -3.60 23.75
CA LYS A 126 6.47 -4.18 24.49
C LYS A 126 7.38 -3.08 25.05
N HIS A 127 6.84 -2.15 25.83
CA HIS A 127 7.68 -1.33 26.68
C HIS A 127 8.04 -2.19 27.90
N LEU A 128 9.32 -2.53 28.04
CA LEU A 128 9.84 -2.98 29.33
C LEU A 128 9.52 -1.87 30.34
N ARG A 129 8.63 -2.18 31.30
CA ARG A 129 8.44 -1.32 32.47
C ARG A 129 9.77 -1.37 33.23
N GLN A 130 10.52 -0.28 33.18
CA GLN A 130 11.56 -0.01 34.19
C GLN A 130 10.90 0.69 35.37
#